data_AF-A0A956K8F4-F1
#
_entry.id   AF-A0A956K8F4-F1
#
_cell.length_a   1.000
_cell.length_b   1.000
_cell.length_c   1.000
_cell.angle_alpha   90.00
_cell.angle_beta   90.00
_cell.angle_gamma   90.00
#
_symmetry.space_group_name_H-M   'P 1'
#
loop_
_entity.id
_entity.type
_entity.pdbx_description
1 polymer ?
#
loop_
_entity_poly.entity_id
_entity_poly.type
_entity_poly.pdbx_seq_one_letter_code
_entity_poly.pdbx_strand_id
1 'polypeptide(L)'
;MSSSSESRFHEAWLGMVQQEGLVVSVPVLTAAELMHQRGAAAQRAYRAQLLPPPDVDAPPKDAAVSDEDDDDERASQRVRLQLPGLDALLALLEFSAGDIDRGPTLPSELHVVAADAATSAMVRPSAALRRQPRATASPKVDDPFSQDDDPFFDGPEDPAPSEPEPASTPEPASTDPELSKAALAGREYLALIWDLADPDAGFGPAAIGRSFDRPDKDSDWNYPPTAKFERLLRHARVPIGLLTNRTRVRLIYAPHGETSGSLTFDLTDMAEVGGRPMLDAFLALLGRDRWLTQAEDRRLPALLEASRKQQAEVTERLAD
;
A
#
# COMPACT_ATOMS: atom_id res chain seq x y z
N MET A 1 -13.24 -28.47 -4.31
CA MET A 1 -14.44 -28.04 -5.08
C MET A 1 -14.84 -26.58 -4.81
N SER A 2 -14.13 -25.80 -3.97
CA SER A 2 -14.38 -24.36 -3.77
C SER A 2 -13.84 -23.41 -4.85
N SER A 3 -13.04 -23.88 -5.83
CA SER A 3 -12.26 -22.96 -6.68
C SER A 3 -13.07 -22.17 -7.73
N SER A 4 -14.26 -22.62 -8.14
CA SER A 4 -15.00 -21.93 -9.22
C SER A 4 -15.65 -20.61 -8.77
N SER A 5 -16.20 -20.56 -7.55
CA SER A 5 -16.77 -19.31 -7.01
C SER A 5 -15.66 -18.29 -6.70
N GLU A 6 -14.55 -18.77 -6.17
CA GLU A 6 -13.42 -17.93 -5.80
C GLU A 6 -12.67 -17.38 -7.02
N SER A 7 -12.46 -18.22 -8.04
CA SER A 7 -11.89 -17.75 -9.31
C SER A 7 -12.75 -16.67 -9.94
N ARG A 8 -14.08 -16.87 -10.00
CA ARG A 8 -15.03 -15.86 -10.52
C ARG A 8 -15.04 -14.58 -9.71
N PHE A 9 -14.92 -14.67 -8.39
CA PHE A 9 -14.79 -13.50 -7.53
C PHE A 9 -13.54 -12.70 -7.91
N HIS A 10 -12.40 -13.36 -8.10
CA HIS A 10 -11.15 -12.69 -8.48
C HIS A 10 -11.17 -12.14 -9.90
N GLU A 11 -11.70 -12.88 -10.85
CA GLU A 11 -11.93 -12.39 -12.23
C GLU A 11 -12.82 -11.15 -12.25
N ALA A 12 -13.89 -11.15 -11.45
CA ALA A 12 -14.83 -10.04 -11.40
C ALA A 12 -14.17 -8.73 -10.95
N TRP A 13 -13.44 -8.74 -9.82
CA TRP A 13 -12.80 -7.51 -9.35
C TRP A 13 -11.58 -7.12 -10.16
N LEU A 14 -10.80 -8.08 -10.66
CA LEU A 14 -9.68 -7.81 -11.57
C LEU A 14 -10.14 -7.17 -12.87
N GLY A 15 -11.35 -7.52 -13.35
CA GLY A 15 -11.97 -6.85 -14.50
C GLY A 15 -12.48 -5.44 -14.22
N MET A 16 -12.59 -5.03 -12.95
CA MET A 16 -13.04 -3.68 -12.56
C MET A 16 -11.88 -2.72 -12.25
N VAL A 17 -10.67 -3.23 -12.04
CA VAL A 17 -9.48 -2.44 -11.67
C VAL A 17 -8.56 -2.26 -12.87
N GLN A 18 -7.79 -1.17 -12.88
CA GLN A 18 -6.80 -0.95 -13.92
C GLN A 18 -5.48 -1.59 -13.50
N GLN A 19 -5.13 -2.71 -14.15
CA GLN A 19 -3.89 -3.42 -13.93
C GLN A 19 -2.95 -3.25 -15.14
N GLU A 20 -1.73 -2.80 -14.88
CA GLU A 20 -0.67 -2.65 -15.90
C GLU A 20 0.50 -3.57 -15.53
N GLY A 21 0.83 -4.52 -16.41
CA GLY A 21 1.70 -5.64 -16.04
C GLY A 21 1.04 -6.58 -15.03
N LEU A 22 1.59 -7.79 -14.83
CA LEU A 22 1.02 -8.69 -13.84
C LEU A 22 1.49 -8.33 -12.43
N VAL A 23 0.54 -8.06 -11.54
CA VAL A 23 0.79 -7.81 -10.10
C VAL A 23 0.29 -8.99 -9.29
N VAL A 24 -0.97 -9.37 -9.50
CA VAL A 24 -1.60 -10.55 -8.89
C VAL A 24 -2.28 -11.38 -9.97
N SER A 25 -2.42 -12.69 -9.72
CA SER A 25 -3.08 -13.63 -10.61
C SER A 25 -4.21 -14.38 -9.91
N VAL A 26 -5.26 -14.71 -10.65
CA VAL A 26 -6.41 -15.47 -10.12
C VAL A 26 -5.96 -16.77 -9.42
N PRO A 27 -5.07 -17.61 -9.99
CA PRO A 27 -4.73 -18.87 -9.34
C PRO A 27 -3.98 -18.69 -8.02
N VAL A 28 -3.08 -17.70 -7.93
CA VAL A 28 -2.39 -17.39 -6.66
C VAL A 28 -3.36 -16.84 -5.62
N LEU A 29 -4.28 -15.96 -6.03
CA LEU A 29 -5.29 -15.40 -5.13
C LEU A 29 -6.26 -16.47 -4.60
N THR A 30 -6.71 -17.38 -5.47
CA THR A 30 -7.54 -18.53 -5.08
C THR A 30 -6.78 -19.50 -4.19
N ALA A 31 -5.51 -19.78 -4.50
CA ALA A 31 -4.69 -20.62 -3.63
C ALA A 31 -4.55 -20.00 -2.23
N ALA A 32 -4.47 -18.67 -2.13
CA ALA A 32 -4.36 -17.89 -0.91
C ALA A 32 -5.68 -17.69 -0.14
N GLU A 33 -6.79 -18.25 -0.64
CA GLU A 33 -8.13 -18.14 -0.04
C GLU A 33 -8.50 -16.68 0.26
N LEU A 34 -8.21 -15.77 -0.69
CA LEU A 34 -8.31 -14.33 -0.48
C LEU A 34 -9.75 -13.80 -0.58
N MET A 35 -10.72 -14.63 -0.95
CA MET A 35 -12.12 -14.22 -1.08
C MET A 35 -12.78 -13.93 0.28
N HIS A 36 -13.06 -12.64 0.52
CA HIS A 36 -13.87 -12.17 1.65
C HIS A 36 -15.15 -11.52 1.11
N GLN A 37 -16.30 -11.77 1.73
CA GLN A 37 -17.56 -11.11 1.37
C GLN A 37 -18.09 -10.32 2.57
N ARG A 38 -17.62 -9.08 2.75
CA ARG A 38 -17.96 -8.27 3.93
C ARG A 38 -19.36 -7.62 3.83
N GLY A 39 -19.92 -7.58 2.61
CA GLY A 39 -21.30 -7.20 2.36
C GLY A 39 -21.61 -5.70 2.52
N ALA A 40 -22.89 -5.37 2.54
CA ALA A 40 -23.36 -3.98 2.45
C ALA A 40 -22.95 -3.09 3.65
N ALA A 41 -22.83 -3.68 4.84
CA ALA A 41 -22.48 -2.94 6.04
C ALA A 41 -21.05 -2.39 5.95
N ALA A 42 -20.08 -3.22 5.52
CA ALA A 42 -18.71 -2.80 5.32
C ALA A 42 -18.59 -1.71 4.24
N GLN A 43 -19.34 -1.84 3.14
CA GLN A 43 -19.38 -0.80 2.11
C GLN A 43 -19.94 0.53 2.62
N ARG A 44 -21.00 0.51 3.46
CA ARG A 44 -21.52 1.74 4.08
C ARG A 44 -20.50 2.37 5.02
N ALA A 45 -19.81 1.57 5.82
CA ALA A 45 -18.76 2.05 6.72
C ALA A 45 -17.57 2.64 5.95
N TYR A 46 -17.19 2.03 4.82
CA TYR A 46 -16.19 2.57 3.90
C TYR A 46 -16.63 3.92 3.32
N ARG A 47 -17.83 4.00 2.75
CA ARG A 47 -18.36 5.24 2.17
C ARG A 47 -18.45 6.38 3.19
N ALA A 48 -18.75 6.08 4.44
CA ALA A 48 -18.82 7.08 5.52
C ALA A 48 -17.46 7.71 5.88
N GLN A 49 -16.34 7.07 5.51
CA GLN A 49 -14.99 7.60 5.72
C GLN A 49 -14.50 8.50 4.58
N LEU A 50 -15.23 8.54 3.46
CA LEU A 50 -14.87 9.36 2.30
C LEU A 50 -15.56 10.71 2.35
N LEU A 51 -14.83 11.73 1.90
CA LEU A 51 -15.38 13.06 1.69
C LEU A 51 -15.98 13.16 0.29
N PRO A 52 -17.03 13.99 0.11
CA PRO A 52 -17.41 14.45 -1.22
C PRO A 52 -16.23 15.19 -1.89
N PRO A 53 -16.25 15.37 -3.22
CA PRO A 53 -15.26 16.20 -3.89
C PRO A 53 -15.22 17.58 -3.22
N PRO A 54 -14.05 18.22 -3.10
CA PRO A 54 -13.99 19.60 -2.65
C PRO A 54 -14.89 20.43 -3.58
N ASP A 55 -15.68 21.37 -3.03
CA ASP A 55 -16.50 22.29 -3.85
C ASP A 55 -15.58 23.05 -4.82
N VAL A 56 -15.54 22.63 -6.08
CA VAL A 56 -14.81 23.29 -7.17
C VAL A 56 -15.69 24.24 -8.00
N ASP A 57 -16.91 24.55 -7.54
CA ASP A 57 -17.81 25.53 -8.20
C ASP A 57 -17.38 27.01 -8.00
N ALA A 58 -16.10 27.27 -7.76
CA ALA A 58 -15.51 28.57 -8.05
C ALA A 58 -14.51 28.39 -9.20
N PRO A 59 -14.90 28.67 -10.47
CA PRO A 59 -13.93 28.67 -11.55
C PRO A 59 -12.81 29.67 -11.23
N PRO A 60 -11.54 29.34 -11.52
CA PRO A 60 -10.46 30.31 -11.47
C PRO A 60 -10.82 31.45 -12.43
N LYS A 61 -10.79 32.69 -11.94
CA LYS A 61 -11.24 33.86 -12.73
C LYS A 61 -10.42 34.14 -13.99
N ASP A 62 -9.31 33.44 -14.24
CA ASP A 62 -8.38 33.77 -15.32
C ASP A 62 -7.72 32.55 -16.00
N ALA A 63 -8.44 31.45 -16.26
CA ALA A 63 -7.94 30.38 -17.13
C ALA A 63 -8.57 30.49 -18.53
N ALA A 64 -7.85 31.14 -19.43
CA ALA A 64 -8.19 31.21 -20.84
C ALA A 64 -8.24 29.80 -21.45
N VAL A 65 -9.25 29.59 -22.29
CA VAL A 65 -9.45 28.42 -23.14
C VAL A 65 -8.22 28.21 -24.03
N SER A 66 -7.66 26.99 -24.04
CA SER A 66 -6.81 26.52 -25.14
C SER A 66 -7.08 25.03 -25.40
N ASP A 67 -7.99 24.85 -26.35
CA ASP A 67 -8.18 23.82 -27.38
C ASP A 67 -7.47 22.44 -27.30
N GLU A 68 -8.33 21.43 -27.49
CA GLU A 68 -8.15 20.18 -28.25
C GLU A 68 -7.30 19.07 -27.59
N ASP A 69 -7.91 18.31 -26.66
CA ASP A 69 -7.82 16.83 -26.55
C ASP A 69 -8.73 16.35 -25.38
N ASP A 70 -10.06 16.45 -25.56
CA ASP A 70 -11.08 16.23 -24.50
C ASP A 70 -12.02 15.03 -24.74
N ASP A 71 -11.44 13.85 -25.03
CA ASP A 71 -12.22 12.59 -24.92
C ASP A 71 -12.19 11.99 -23.49
N ASP A 72 -11.26 12.41 -22.63
CA ASP A 72 -11.13 11.90 -21.25
C ASP A 72 -11.87 12.75 -20.18
N GLU A 73 -12.16 14.03 -20.44
CA GLU A 73 -12.87 14.89 -19.48
C GLU A 73 -14.37 14.62 -19.40
N ARG A 74 -14.98 14.08 -20.47
CA ARG A 74 -16.41 13.76 -20.50
C ARG A 74 -16.82 12.58 -19.63
N ALA A 75 -15.87 11.76 -19.16
CA ALA A 75 -16.14 10.62 -18.30
C ALA A 75 -16.35 10.98 -16.81
N SER A 76 -16.11 12.24 -16.39
CA SER A 76 -15.93 12.59 -14.98
C SER A 76 -16.95 13.56 -14.38
N GLN A 77 -18.21 13.52 -14.83
CA GLN A 77 -19.32 14.17 -14.12
C GLN A 77 -19.87 13.34 -12.94
N ARG A 78 -19.10 12.35 -12.48
CA ARG A 78 -19.35 11.61 -11.23
C ARG A 78 -18.74 12.36 -10.05
N VAL A 79 -19.50 12.44 -8.96
CA VAL A 79 -19.03 12.95 -7.66
C VAL A 79 -17.83 12.10 -7.21
N ARG A 80 -16.59 12.59 -7.43
CA ARG A 80 -15.38 11.86 -7.02
C ARG A 80 -15.24 11.92 -5.51
N LEU A 81 -15.36 10.76 -4.86
CA LEU A 81 -15.10 10.63 -3.44
C LEU A 81 -13.60 10.64 -3.18
N GLN A 82 -13.21 11.16 -2.02
CA GLN A 82 -11.81 11.25 -1.64
C GLN A 82 -11.55 10.86 -0.18
N LEU A 83 -10.35 10.40 0.11
CA LEU A 83 -9.86 10.25 1.48
C LEU A 83 -9.61 11.63 2.10
N PRO A 84 -9.95 11.84 3.39
CA PRO A 84 -9.54 13.04 4.13
C PRO A 84 -8.02 13.24 4.15
N GLY A 85 -7.26 12.15 4.17
CA GLY A 85 -5.80 12.14 4.18
C GLY A 85 -5.25 10.72 4.32
N LEU A 86 -3.92 10.61 4.40
CA LEU A 86 -3.23 9.33 4.50
C LEU A 86 -3.64 8.52 5.74
N ASP A 87 -3.94 9.16 6.87
CA ASP A 87 -4.36 8.46 8.09
C ASP A 87 -5.67 7.68 7.90
N ALA A 88 -6.61 8.22 7.12
CA ALA A 88 -7.85 7.52 6.81
C ALA A 88 -7.60 6.27 5.96
N LEU A 89 -6.63 6.30 5.04
CA LEU A 89 -6.22 5.12 4.28
C LEU A 89 -5.61 4.06 5.18
N LEU A 90 -4.71 4.44 6.09
CA LEU A 90 -4.06 3.47 6.96
C LEU A 90 -5.02 2.87 7.99
N ALA A 91 -5.96 3.67 8.51
CA ALA A 91 -7.03 3.18 9.35
C ALA A 91 -7.96 2.21 8.60
N LEU A 92 -8.31 2.51 7.35
CA LEU A 92 -9.10 1.63 6.49
C LEU A 92 -8.41 0.28 6.25
N LEU A 93 -7.09 0.29 6.13
CA LEU A 93 -6.25 -0.91 5.99
C LEU A 93 -5.87 -1.55 7.34
N GLU A 94 -6.46 -1.06 8.44
CA GLU A 94 -6.28 -1.58 9.80
C GLU A 94 -4.83 -1.50 10.32
N PHE A 95 -3.98 -0.64 9.75
CA PHE A 95 -2.61 -0.41 10.24
C PHE A 95 -2.60 0.42 11.52
N SER A 96 -1.78 0.00 12.48
CA SER A 96 -1.53 0.71 13.72
C SER A 96 -0.33 1.66 13.63
N ALA A 97 -0.20 2.57 14.59
CA ALA A 97 0.94 3.50 14.65
C ALA A 97 2.30 2.77 14.79
N GLY A 98 2.34 1.56 15.33
CA GLY A 98 3.57 0.76 15.44
C GLY A 98 4.00 0.13 14.12
N ASP A 99 3.10 -0.01 13.15
CA ASP A 99 3.38 -0.66 11.87
C ASP A 99 4.04 0.32 10.87
N ILE A 100 3.85 1.63 11.04
CA ILE A 100 4.14 2.65 10.03
C ILE A 100 5.04 3.77 10.58
N ASP A 101 6.13 4.07 9.88
CA ASP A 101 6.89 5.31 10.08
C ASP A 101 6.36 6.42 9.15
N ARG A 102 6.33 7.67 9.61
CA ARG A 102 5.73 8.82 8.91
C ARG A 102 6.72 9.96 8.76
N GLY A 103 6.64 10.71 7.65
CA GLY A 103 7.31 12.00 7.45
C GLY A 103 8.66 12.14 8.17
N PRO A 104 8.72 12.86 9.32
CA PRO A 104 9.96 13.13 10.04
C PRO A 104 10.62 11.91 10.72
N THR A 105 9.90 10.82 10.96
CA THR A 105 10.47 9.59 11.53
C THR A 105 11.12 8.70 10.47
N LEU A 106 10.90 8.99 9.18
CA LEU A 106 11.55 8.26 8.10
C LEU A 106 13.03 8.67 7.98
N PRO A 107 13.93 7.72 7.72
CA PRO A 107 15.35 8.00 7.50
C PRO A 107 15.56 9.09 6.44
N SER A 108 16.48 10.02 6.71
CA SER A 108 16.79 11.16 5.83
C SER A 108 17.24 10.72 4.42
N GLU A 109 17.75 9.49 4.32
CA GLU A 109 18.28 8.83 3.13
C GLU A 109 17.20 8.27 2.21
N LEU A 110 15.95 8.07 2.67
CA LEU A 110 14.85 7.55 1.84
C LEU A 110 14.29 8.62 0.91
N HIS A 111 15.07 8.98 -0.09
CA HIS A 111 14.67 9.91 -1.14
C HIS A 111 15.38 9.61 -2.46
N VAL A 112 14.86 10.19 -3.54
CA VAL A 112 15.58 10.30 -4.80
C VAL A 112 15.55 11.73 -5.29
N VAL A 113 16.69 12.21 -5.79
CA VAL A 113 16.81 13.56 -6.37
C VAL A 113 16.45 13.48 -7.85
N ALA A 114 15.56 14.35 -8.31
CA ALA A 114 15.29 14.59 -9.72
C ALA A 114 16.57 15.10 -10.41
N ALA A 115 16.90 14.57 -11.58
CA ALA A 115 18.24 14.67 -12.15
C ALA A 115 18.64 16.03 -12.76
N ASP A 116 17.92 17.13 -12.50
CA ASP A 116 18.35 18.45 -12.98
C ASP A 116 19.00 19.25 -11.85
N ALA A 117 20.22 19.72 -12.09
CA ALA A 117 21.00 20.56 -11.19
C ALA A 117 20.35 21.93 -10.92
N ALA A 118 19.39 22.36 -11.76
CA ALA A 118 18.65 23.61 -11.57
C ALA A 118 17.50 23.49 -10.56
N THR A 119 16.93 22.28 -10.40
CA THR A 119 15.67 22.09 -9.67
C THR A 119 15.80 20.87 -8.78
N SER A 120 16.21 21.11 -7.53
CA SER A 120 16.32 20.10 -6.46
C SER A 120 14.95 19.57 -6.00
N ALA A 121 14.11 19.11 -6.93
CA ALA A 121 12.87 18.42 -6.61
C ALA A 121 13.23 17.02 -6.07
N MET A 122 13.05 16.85 -4.77
CA MET A 122 13.27 15.59 -4.08
C MET A 122 11.96 14.82 -3.96
N VAL A 123 11.94 13.54 -4.36
CA VAL A 123 10.81 12.66 -4.04
C VAL A 123 11.13 11.85 -2.81
N ARG A 124 10.25 11.98 -1.81
CA ARG A 124 10.25 11.24 -0.56
C ARG A 124 8.92 10.51 -0.39
N PRO A 125 8.92 9.37 0.29
CA PRO A 125 7.67 8.75 0.71
C PRO A 125 7.05 9.56 1.86
N SER A 126 5.72 9.59 1.90
CA SER A 126 4.93 10.13 3.01
C SER A 126 5.00 9.22 4.24
N ALA A 127 5.09 7.92 4.00
CA ALA A 127 5.15 6.89 5.03
C ALA A 127 5.86 5.63 4.54
N ALA A 128 6.25 4.76 5.47
CA ALA A 128 6.80 3.45 5.13
C ALA A 128 6.31 2.39 6.12
N LEU A 129 5.95 1.21 5.60
CA LEU A 129 5.48 0.06 6.35
C LEU A 129 6.68 -0.76 6.82
N ARG A 130 6.82 -0.93 8.14
CA ARG A 130 7.93 -1.67 8.75
C ARG A 130 7.79 -3.17 8.49
N ARG A 131 8.93 -3.87 8.36
CA ARG A 131 9.00 -5.34 8.37
C ARG A 131 8.59 -5.94 9.70
N GLN A 132 8.98 -5.25 10.77
CA GLN A 132 8.64 -5.63 12.13
C GLN A 132 7.97 -4.42 12.80
N PRO A 133 6.72 -4.58 13.26
CA PRO A 133 6.04 -3.55 14.02
C PRO A 133 6.84 -3.16 15.26
N ARG A 134 6.86 -1.88 15.59
CA ARG A 134 7.39 -1.42 16.86
C ARG A 134 6.44 -1.88 17.97
N ALA A 135 7.00 -2.32 19.10
CA ALA A 135 6.21 -2.54 20.30
C ALA A 135 5.50 -1.24 20.67
N THR A 136 4.19 -1.18 20.43
CA THR A 136 3.33 -0.17 21.00
C THR A 136 3.09 -0.57 22.44
N ALA A 137 3.36 0.31 23.41
CA ALA A 137 2.91 0.06 24.77
C ALA A 137 1.40 -0.16 24.74
N SER A 138 0.94 -1.39 24.97
CA SER A 138 -0.49 -1.66 25.11
C SER A 138 -1.02 -0.74 26.21
N PRO A 139 -2.16 -0.06 26.00
CA PRO A 139 -2.85 0.53 27.14
C PRO A 139 -3.12 -0.62 28.12
N LYS A 140 -2.65 -0.50 29.36
CA LYS A 140 -3.10 -1.39 30.44
C LYS A 140 -4.62 -1.27 30.45
N VAL A 141 -5.30 -2.27 29.93
CA VAL A 141 -6.70 -2.48 30.26
C VAL A 141 -6.65 -2.88 31.72
N ASP A 142 -6.97 -1.94 32.61
CA ASP A 142 -7.22 -2.28 34.01
C ASP A 142 -8.40 -3.25 33.99
N ASP A 143 -8.09 -4.55 34.13
CA ASP A 143 -9.07 -5.60 34.21
C ASP A 143 -9.84 -5.44 35.54
N PRO A 144 -11.14 -5.07 35.50
CA PRO A 144 -11.91 -4.85 36.72
C PRO A 144 -12.23 -6.15 37.47
N PHE A 145 -11.81 -7.31 36.96
CA PHE A 145 -12.03 -8.62 37.58
C PHE A 145 -10.75 -9.27 38.14
N SER A 146 -9.61 -8.58 38.13
CA SER A 146 -8.43 -9.02 38.89
C SER A 146 -8.58 -8.70 40.38
N GLN A 147 -9.56 -9.33 41.03
CA GLN A 147 -9.61 -9.51 42.48
C GLN A 147 -9.96 -10.97 42.73
N ASP A 148 -8.93 -11.79 42.96
CA ASP A 148 -9.05 -13.00 43.76
C ASP A 148 -7.70 -13.23 44.45
N ASP A 149 -7.54 -12.59 45.61
CA ASP A 149 -6.66 -13.07 46.67
C ASP A 149 -7.31 -14.35 47.22
N ASP A 150 -6.93 -15.51 46.71
CA ASP A 150 -7.36 -16.82 47.22
C ASP A 150 -6.31 -17.35 48.22
N PRO A 151 -6.55 -17.33 49.54
CA PRO A 151 -5.52 -17.61 50.55
C PRO A 151 -5.29 -19.10 50.86
N PHE A 152 -5.66 -20.02 49.96
CA PHE A 152 -5.69 -21.46 50.28
C PHE A 152 -5.14 -22.42 49.21
N PHE A 153 -4.39 -21.94 48.21
CA PHE A 153 -3.74 -22.82 47.25
C PHE A 153 -2.27 -23.06 47.61
N ASP A 154 -2.01 -24.11 48.39
CA ASP A 154 -0.67 -24.68 48.59
C ASP A 154 -0.46 -25.79 47.56
N GLY A 155 -0.01 -25.40 46.37
CA GLY A 155 0.32 -26.28 45.24
C GLY A 155 1.84 -26.32 45.01
N PRO A 156 2.40 -27.46 44.55
CA PRO A 156 3.80 -27.80 44.75
C PRO A 156 4.77 -26.88 43.98
N GLU A 157 5.89 -26.60 44.64
CA GLU A 157 7.06 -25.84 44.19
C GLU A 157 7.57 -26.35 42.82
N ASP A 158 7.37 -25.54 41.78
CA ASP A 158 7.87 -25.78 40.43
C ASP A 158 9.41 -25.67 40.42
N PRO A 159 10.17 -26.65 39.89
CA PRO A 159 11.62 -26.57 39.88
C PRO A 159 12.12 -25.44 38.97
N ALA A 160 13.21 -24.81 39.39
CA ALA A 160 13.85 -23.64 38.80
C ALA A 160 13.94 -23.63 37.26
N PRO A 161 13.83 -22.45 36.61
CA PRO A 161 13.94 -22.35 35.16
C PRO A 161 15.35 -22.75 34.69
N SER A 162 15.38 -23.70 33.75
CA SER A 162 16.57 -24.06 32.96
C SER A 162 17.20 -22.82 32.34
N GLU A 163 18.53 -22.74 32.40
CA GLU A 163 19.34 -21.66 31.81
C GLU A 163 18.94 -21.39 30.35
N PRO A 164 18.90 -20.12 29.91
CA PRO A 164 18.60 -19.79 28.53
C PRO A 164 19.69 -20.34 27.61
N GLU A 165 19.30 -21.14 26.62
CA GLU A 165 20.16 -21.52 25.51
C GLU A 165 20.80 -20.25 24.90
N PRO A 166 22.11 -20.26 24.57
CA PRO A 166 22.75 -19.11 23.99
C PRO A 166 22.08 -18.78 22.66
N ALA A 167 21.48 -17.59 22.61
CA ALA A 167 20.88 -17.01 21.42
C ALA A 167 21.79 -17.21 20.21
N SER A 168 21.25 -17.85 19.18
CA SER A 168 21.85 -17.93 17.85
C SER A 168 22.32 -16.53 17.45
N THR A 169 23.64 -16.39 17.30
CA THR A 169 24.26 -15.14 16.86
C THR A 169 23.58 -14.71 15.56
N PRO A 170 23.02 -13.48 15.46
CA PRO A 170 22.51 -13.02 14.18
C PRO A 170 23.68 -13.02 13.19
N GLU A 171 23.53 -13.77 12.10
CA GLU A 171 24.47 -13.71 10.97
C GLU A 171 24.73 -12.25 10.60
N PRO A 172 26.00 -11.86 10.38
CA PRO A 172 26.32 -10.48 10.04
C PRO A 172 25.59 -10.10 8.76
N ALA A 173 24.75 -9.06 8.86
CA ALA A 173 24.06 -8.45 7.75
C ALA A 173 25.04 -8.27 6.58
N SER A 174 24.73 -8.88 5.44
CA SER A 174 25.54 -8.75 4.24
C SER A 174 25.72 -7.25 3.94
N THR A 175 26.95 -6.78 4.12
CA THR A 175 27.35 -5.41 3.82
C THR A 175 27.96 -5.44 2.43
N ASP A 176 27.08 -5.56 1.44
CA ASP A 176 27.44 -5.33 0.05
C ASP A 176 27.84 -3.85 -0.10
N PRO A 177 29.13 -3.52 -0.37
CA PRO A 177 29.65 -2.16 -0.34
C PRO A 177 29.10 -1.25 -1.46
N GLU A 178 28.29 -1.77 -2.39
CA GLU A 178 27.69 -1.01 -3.50
C GLU A 178 26.26 -0.51 -3.24
N LEU A 179 25.66 -0.79 -2.08
CA LEU A 179 24.29 -0.36 -1.79
C LEU A 179 24.23 1.14 -1.48
N SER A 180 23.28 1.85 -2.11
CA SER A 180 23.00 3.26 -1.82
C SER A 180 22.60 3.44 -0.35
N LYS A 181 22.81 4.63 0.21
CA LYS A 181 22.31 4.95 1.57
C LYS A 181 20.79 4.74 1.69
N ALA A 182 20.04 5.05 0.64
CA ALA A 182 18.61 4.78 0.57
C ALA A 182 18.31 3.28 0.62
N ALA A 183 19.11 2.45 -0.06
CA ALA A 183 18.95 0.99 -0.05
C ALA A 183 19.23 0.39 1.33
N LEU A 184 20.23 0.91 2.06
CA LEU A 184 20.49 0.51 3.44
C LEU A 184 19.32 0.89 4.36
N ALA A 185 18.82 2.13 4.25
CA ALA A 185 17.66 2.59 5.02
C ALA A 185 16.37 1.82 4.68
N GLY A 186 16.20 1.41 3.42
CA GLY A 186 15.04 0.66 2.96
C GLY A 186 14.91 -0.75 3.53
N ARG A 187 15.98 -1.33 4.09
CA ARG A 187 15.98 -2.71 4.61
C ARG A 187 14.95 -2.95 5.71
N GLU A 188 14.62 -1.93 6.50
CA GLU A 188 13.62 -2.05 7.58
C GLU A 188 12.17 -2.11 7.08
N TYR A 189 11.92 -1.86 5.79
CA TYR A 189 10.58 -1.62 5.26
C TYR A 189 10.13 -2.71 4.27
N LEU A 190 8.85 -3.04 4.32
CA LEU A 190 8.15 -3.90 3.34
C LEU A 190 7.63 -3.09 2.16
N ALA A 191 7.14 -1.88 2.44
CA ALA A 191 6.58 -1.00 1.42
C ALA A 191 6.82 0.48 1.75
N LEU A 192 6.91 1.28 0.70
CA LEU A 192 6.83 2.74 0.81
C LEU A 192 5.43 3.22 0.42
N ILE A 193 5.00 4.34 0.97
CA ILE A 193 3.70 4.93 0.71
C ILE A 193 3.89 6.40 0.37
N TRP A 194 3.28 6.86 -0.71
CA TRP A 194 3.34 8.25 -1.14
C TRP A 194 1.93 8.79 -1.36
N ASP A 195 1.53 9.76 -0.54
CA ASP A 195 0.34 10.58 -0.78
C ASP A 195 0.77 11.80 -1.58
N LEU A 196 0.31 11.90 -2.82
CA LEU A 196 0.61 13.04 -3.69
C LEU A 196 0.09 14.35 -3.11
N ALA A 197 -0.95 14.30 -2.27
CA ALA A 197 -1.53 15.47 -1.63
C ALA A 197 -0.94 15.78 -0.25
N ASP A 198 0.10 15.04 0.17
CA ASP A 198 0.88 15.33 1.35
C ASP A 198 1.59 16.70 1.20
N PRO A 199 1.44 17.64 2.15
CA PRO A 199 2.09 18.95 2.08
C PRO A 199 3.61 18.89 2.27
N ASP A 200 4.13 17.86 2.94
CA ASP A 200 5.54 17.76 3.31
C ASP A 200 6.33 16.89 2.33
N ALA A 201 5.70 15.86 1.77
CA ALA A 201 6.36 14.88 0.89
C ALA A 201 5.77 14.81 -0.54
N GLY A 202 4.63 15.45 -0.77
CA GLY A 202 3.91 15.43 -2.04
C GLY A 202 3.90 16.78 -2.76
N PHE A 203 2.92 16.98 -3.62
CA PHE A 203 2.64 18.26 -4.29
C PHE A 203 1.58 19.09 -3.54
N GLY A 204 1.23 18.69 -2.32
CA GLY A 204 0.22 19.35 -1.49
C GLY A 204 -1.22 19.18 -1.97
N PRO A 205 -2.20 19.83 -1.32
CA PRO A 205 -3.63 19.58 -1.55
C PRO A 205 -4.13 19.75 -2.98
N ALA A 206 -3.44 20.54 -3.82
CA ALA A 206 -3.76 20.68 -5.24
C ALA A 206 -3.54 19.39 -6.07
N ALA A 207 -2.83 18.40 -5.51
CA ALA A 207 -2.57 17.12 -6.16
C ALA A 207 -3.71 16.10 -6.00
N ILE A 208 -4.77 16.44 -5.26
CA ILE A 208 -5.93 15.58 -5.10
C ILE A 208 -6.54 15.29 -6.48
N GLY A 209 -6.77 14.01 -6.78
CA GLY A 209 -7.31 13.58 -8.09
C GLY A 209 -6.34 13.71 -9.26
N ARG A 210 -5.09 14.17 -9.04
CA ARG A 210 -4.04 14.26 -10.07
C ARG A 210 -3.77 12.89 -10.68
N SER A 211 -3.56 12.85 -12.00
CA SER A 211 -3.21 11.61 -12.69
C SER A 211 -1.87 11.03 -12.20
N PHE A 212 -1.79 9.71 -12.09
CA PHE A 212 -0.54 9.00 -11.78
C PHE A 212 0.39 8.89 -12.99
N ASP A 213 -0.17 8.97 -14.21
CA ASP A 213 0.50 8.59 -15.45
C ASP A 213 0.78 9.76 -16.39
N ARG A 214 0.26 10.95 -16.05
CA ARG A 214 0.60 12.20 -16.75
C ARG A 214 1.66 12.95 -15.95
N PRO A 215 2.68 13.51 -16.62
CA PRO A 215 3.69 14.30 -15.94
C PRO A 215 3.11 15.65 -15.48
N ASP A 216 3.80 16.27 -14.53
CA ASP A 216 3.42 17.58 -14.03
C ASP A 216 3.83 18.66 -15.04
N LYS A 217 2.87 19.44 -15.55
CA LYS A 217 3.13 20.48 -16.56
C LYS A 217 4.05 21.59 -16.04
N ASP A 218 4.12 21.77 -14.72
CA ASP A 218 4.81 22.88 -14.06
C ASP A 218 6.13 22.46 -13.36
N SER A 219 6.58 21.22 -13.56
CA SER A 219 7.83 20.72 -12.95
C SER A 219 8.90 20.52 -14.01
N ASP A 220 10.10 21.07 -13.78
CA ASP A 220 11.32 20.74 -14.55
C ASP A 220 11.59 19.22 -14.54
N TRP A 221 11.05 18.52 -13.54
CA TRP A 221 10.97 17.07 -13.49
C TRP A 221 9.68 16.55 -14.15
N ASN A 222 9.65 16.63 -15.47
CA ASN A 222 8.54 16.25 -16.36
C ASN A 222 8.35 14.71 -16.49
N TYR A 223 8.21 14.02 -15.36
CA TYR A 223 7.90 12.59 -15.30
C TYR A 223 6.57 12.35 -14.59
N PRO A 224 5.81 11.31 -14.98
CA PRO A 224 4.62 10.92 -14.24
C PRO A 224 4.92 10.54 -12.78
N PRO A 225 4.01 10.81 -11.83
CA PRO A 225 4.14 10.35 -10.44
C PRO A 225 4.51 8.86 -10.31
N THR A 226 3.92 7.97 -11.12
CA THR A 226 4.27 6.55 -11.15
C THR A 226 5.77 6.33 -11.37
N ALA A 227 6.34 6.96 -12.41
CA ALA A 227 7.75 6.81 -12.75
C ALA A 227 8.69 7.39 -11.68
N LYS A 228 8.30 8.52 -11.08
CA LYS A 228 9.03 9.13 -9.94
C LYS A 228 9.09 8.14 -8.77
N PHE A 229 7.97 7.51 -8.46
CA PHE A 229 7.86 6.60 -7.32
C PHE A 229 8.58 5.26 -7.56
N GLU A 230 8.45 4.66 -8.75
CA GLU A 230 9.19 3.46 -9.12
C GLU A 230 10.70 3.64 -9.01
N ARG A 231 11.20 4.82 -9.41
CA ARG A 231 12.61 5.16 -9.26
C ARG A 231 13.02 5.18 -7.79
N LEU A 232 12.20 5.75 -6.90
CA LEU A 232 12.44 5.72 -5.45
C LEU A 232 12.44 4.28 -4.91
N LEU A 233 11.44 3.46 -5.26
CA LEU A 233 11.34 2.05 -4.84
C LEU A 233 12.60 1.25 -5.22
N ARG A 234 13.06 1.39 -6.48
CA ARG A 234 14.28 0.73 -6.97
C ARG A 234 15.54 1.27 -6.30
N HIS A 235 15.60 2.57 -6.05
CA HIS A 235 16.74 3.21 -5.38
C HIS A 235 16.85 2.80 -3.90
N ALA A 236 15.72 2.66 -3.21
CA ALA A 236 15.63 2.23 -1.82
C ALA A 236 15.62 0.71 -1.63
N ARG A 237 15.61 -0.08 -2.71
CA ARG A 237 15.48 -1.55 -2.68
C ARG A 237 14.24 -2.03 -1.91
N VAL A 238 13.17 -1.24 -1.92
CA VAL A 238 11.87 -1.60 -1.37
C VAL A 238 10.94 -1.87 -2.55
N PRO A 239 10.60 -3.14 -2.85
CA PRO A 239 9.98 -3.49 -4.12
C PRO A 239 8.50 -3.15 -4.19
N ILE A 240 7.83 -2.84 -3.08
CA ILE A 240 6.39 -2.60 -3.04
C ILE A 240 6.11 -1.15 -2.67
N GLY A 241 5.19 -0.51 -3.38
CA GLY A 241 4.76 0.86 -3.13
C GLY A 241 3.24 1.01 -3.13
N LEU A 242 2.71 1.87 -2.27
CA LEU A 242 1.35 2.39 -2.37
C LEU A 242 1.38 3.87 -2.76
N LEU A 243 0.75 4.21 -3.88
CA LEU A 243 0.64 5.57 -4.38
C LEU A 243 -0.82 6.02 -4.27
N THR A 244 -1.07 7.20 -3.71
CA THR A 244 -2.44 7.75 -3.65
C THR A 244 -2.48 9.22 -4.01
N ASN A 245 -3.54 9.62 -4.71
CA ASN A 245 -3.94 11.02 -4.97
C ASN A 245 -5.22 11.37 -4.20
N ARG A 246 -5.51 10.62 -3.12
CA ARG A 246 -6.74 10.64 -2.31
C ARG A 246 -8.02 10.22 -3.00
N THR A 247 -8.10 10.08 -4.32
CA THR A 247 -9.31 9.55 -5.02
C THR A 247 -9.08 8.13 -5.55
N ARG A 248 -7.82 7.73 -5.71
CA ARG A 248 -7.38 6.40 -6.14
C ARG A 248 -6.22 5.93 -5.29
N VAL A 249 -6.06 4.62 -5.20
CA VAL A 249 -4.90 3.98 -4.57
C VAL A 249 -4.31 3.00 -5.57
N ARG A 250 -3.02 3.12 -5.84
CA ARG A 250 -2.27 2.24 -6.74
C ARG A 250 -1.25 1.44 -5.96
N LEU A 251 -1.37 0.12 -6.02
CA LEU A 251 -0.32 -0.80 -5.62
C LEU A 251 0.69 -0.90 -6.76
N ILE A 252 1.96 -0.69 -6.46
CA ILE A 252 3.08 -0.86 -7.39
C ILE A 252 3.98 -1.96 -6.87
N TYR A 253 4.33 -2.89 -7.75
CA TYR A 253 5.36 -3.89 -7.50
C TYR A 253 6.49 -3.71 -8.50
N ALA A 254 7.63 -3.23 -8.02
CA ALA A 254 8.82 -2.89 -8.79
C ALA A 254 10.07 -3.59 -8.21
N PRO A 255 10.15 -4.93 -8.29
CA PRO A 255 11.35 -5.66 -7.88
C PRO A 255 12.58 -5.16 -8.65
N HIS A 256 13.73 -5.14 -7.98
CA HIS A 256 14.95 -4.63 -8.58
C HIS A 256 15.40 -5.53 -9.74
N GLY A 257 15.82 -4.92 -10.86
CA GLY A 257 16.28 -5.67 -12.04
C GLY A 257 15.15 -6.23 -12.91
N GLU A 258 13.89 -6.01 -12.52
CA GLU A 258 12.72 -6.60 -13.16
C GLU A 258 11.70 -5.54 -13.58
N THR A 259 10.85 -5.85 -14.57
CA THR A 259 9.74 -4.98 -15.01
C THR A 259 8.75 -4.76 -13.87
N SER A 260 8.27 -3.53 -13.68
CA SER A 260 7.24 -3.22 -12.69
C SER A 260 5.85 -3.64 -13.17
N GLY A 261 4.95 -3.84 -12.21
CA GLY A 261 3.51 -3.93 -12.46
C GLY A 261 2.76 -3.02 -11.48
N SER A 262 1.57 -2.58 -11.86
CA SER A 262 0.71 -1.79 -10.99
C SER A 262 -0.76 -2.22 -11.06
N LEU A 263 -1.49 -1.94 -9.98
CA LEU A 263 -2.90 -2.27 -9.79
C LEU A 263 -3.60 -1.09 -9.12
N THR A 264 -4.57 -0.50 -9.79
CA THR A 264 -5.22 0.75 -9.35
C THR A 264 -6.68 0.54 -8.95
N PHE A 265 -7.01 0.98 -7.73
CA PHE A 265 -8.35 0.98 -7.17
C PHE A 265 -8.92 2.40 -7.16
N ASP A 266 -10.12 2.58 -7.69
CA ASP A 266 -10.87 3.85 -7.60
C ASP A 266 -11.80 3.83 -6.39
N LEU A 267 -11.67 4.86 -5.54
CA LEU A 267 -12.42 4.92 -4.29
C LEU A 267 -13.92 5.14 -4.52
N THR A 268 -14.27 5.85 -5.59
CA THR A 268 -15.67 6.12 -5.93
C THR A 268 -16.33 4.83 -6.40
N ASP A 269 -15.67 4.08 -7.28
CA ASP A 269 -16.19 2.81 -7.79
C ASP A 269 -16.38 1.78 -6.67
N MET A 270 -15.44 1.68 -5.71
CA MET A 270 -15.59 0.83 -4.52
C MET A 270 -16.79 1.20 -3.64
N ALA A 271 -17.20 2.47 -3.65
CA ALA A 271 -18.34 2.96 -2.88
C ALA A 271 -19.70 2.71 -3.59
N GLU A 272 -19.70 2.31 -4.86
CA GLU A 272 -20.90 1.94 -5.61
C GLU A 272 -21.34 0.50 -5.29
N VAL A 273 -22.64 0.21 -5.39
CA VAL A 273 -23.18 -1.12 -5.05
C VAL A 273 -22.50 -2.25 -5.85
N GLY A 274 -22.12 -1.99 -7.11
CA GLY A 274 -21.39 -2.92 -7.97
C GLY A 274 -19.92 -3.12 -7.58
N GLY A 275 -19.31 -2.16 -6.89
CA GLY A 275 -17.89 -2.19 -6.50
C GLY A 275 -17.57 -2.98 -5.23
N ARG A 276 -18.54 -3.69 -4.65
CA ARG A 276 -18.31 -4.50 -3.43
C ARG A 276 -17.18 -5.52 -3.59
N PRO A 277 -17.10 -6.32 -4.68
CA PRO A 277 -15.99 -7.24 -4.85
C PRO A 277 -14.63 -6.52 -4.94
N MET A 278 -14.59 -5.31 -5.51
CA MET A 278 -13.38 -4.48 -5.56
C MET A 278 -12.97 -4.03 -4.15
N LEU A 279 -13.92 -3.52 -3.35
CA LEU A 279 -13.66 -3.12 -1.96
C LEU A 279 -13.21 -4.31 -1.10
N ASP A 280 -13.92 -5.44 -1.22
CA ASP A 280 -13.59 -6.66 -0.49
C ASP A 280 -12.16 -7.14 -0.84
N ALA A 281 -11.80 -7.13 -2.12
CA ALA A 281 -10.45 -7.46 -2.57
C ALA A 281 -9.40 -6.45 -2.11
N PHE A 282 -9.69 -5.15 -2.18
CA PHE A 282 -8.81 -4.08 -1.70
C PHE A 282 -8.44 -4.27 -0.23
N LEU A 283 -9.45 -4.47 0.64
CA LEU A 283 -9.24 -4.72 2.06
C LEU A 283 -8.55 -6.06 2.33
N ALA A 284 -8.96 -7.12 1.61
CA ALA A 284 -8.39 -8.45 1.78
C ALA A 284 -6.95 -8.58 1.28
N LEU A 285 -6.52 -7.73 0.34
CA LEU A 285 -5.18 -7.74 -0.26
C LEU A 285 -4.23 -6.78 0.45
N LEU A 286 -4.69 -5.56 0.78
CA LEU A 286 -3.85 -4.49 1.30
C LEU A 286 -3.97 -4.29 2.82
N GLY A 287 -4.92 -4.94 3.48
CA GLY A 287 -5.11 -4.84 4.93
C GLY A 287 -3.95 -5.42 5.72
N ARG A 288 -3.74 -4.92 6.93
CA ARG A 288 -2.62 -5.22 7.84
C ARG A 288 -2.25 -6.70 7.92
N ASP A 289 -3.25 -7.58 8.01
CA ASP A 289 -3.02 -9.03 8.15
C ASP A 289 -2.23 -9.63 6.98
N ARG A 290 -2.44 -9.13 5.76
CA ARG A 290 -1.69 -9.59 4.58
C ARG A 290 -0.26 -9.12 4.55
N TRP A 291 0.13 -8.17 5.39
CA TRP A 291 1.51 -7.70 5.43
C TRP A 291 2.27 -8.27 6.61
N LEU A 292 1.61 -8.43 7.76
CA LEU A 292 2.29 -8.62 9.04
C LEU A 292 1.86 -9.86 9.82
N THR A 293 0.58 -10.25 9.75
CA THR A 293 0.00 -11.25 10.66
C THR A 293 -0.02 -12.66 10.08
N GLN A 294 -0.32 -12.80 8.78
CA GLN A 294 -0.46 -14.11 8.13
C GLN A 294 0.85 -14.92 8.09
N ALA A 295 0.76 -16.20 7.72
CA ALA A 295 1.94 -17.00 7.38
C ALA A 295 2.71 -16.35 6.20
N GLU A 296 4.03 -16.47 6.18
CA GLU A 296 4.90 -15.71 5.25
C GLU A 296 4.56 -15.93 3.77
N ASP A 297 4.25 -17.17 3.39
CA ASP A 297 3.82 -17.57 2.05
C ASP A 297 2.42 -17.08 1.66
N ARG A 298 1.63 -16.60 2.64
CA ARG A 298 0.28 -16.03 2.47
C ARG A 298 0.26 -14.51 2.58
N ARG A 299 1.41 -13.87 2.79
CA ARG A 299 1.54 -12.41 2.84
C ARG A 299 1.67 -11.83 1.44
N LEU A 300 1.28 -10.57 1.29
CA LEU A 300 1.28 -9.86 0.01
C LEU A 300 2.62 -9.95 -0.72
N PRO A 301 3.81 -9.75 -0.11
CA PRO A 301 5.08 -9.89 -0.82
C PRO A 301 5.24 -11.25 -1.52
N ALA A 302 4.91 -12.35 -0.82
CA ALA A 302 4.98 -13.70 -1.39
C ALA A 302 3.93 -13.92 -2.49
N LEU A 303 2.73 -13.36 -2.34
CA LEU A 303 1.67 -13.46 -3.38
C LEU A 303 2.05 -12.72 -4.66
N LEU A 304 2.71 -11.57 -4.54
CA LEU A 304 3.20 -10.79 -5.69
C LEU A 304 4.30 -11.55 -6.43
N GLU A 305 5.27 -12.11 -5.70
CA GLU A 305 6.33 -12.94 -6.26
C GLU A 305 5.77 -14.19 -6.95
N ALA A 306 4.90 -14.93 -6.26
CA ALA A 306 4.25 -16.12 -6.81
C ALA A 306 3.44 -15.82 -8.08
N SER A 307 2.72 -14.70 -8.10
CA SER A 307 1.93 -14.29 -9.28
C SER A 307 2.81 -14.02 -10.49
N ARG A 308 3.96 -13.35 -10.31
CA ARG A 308 4.93 -13.14 -11.38
C ARG A 308 5.55 -14.44 -11.87
N LYS A 309 5.99 -15.30 -10.96
CA LYS A 309 6.58 -16.59 -11.30
C LYS A 309 5.61 -17.42 -12.15
N GLN A 310 4.35 -17.45 -11.76
CA GLN A 310 3.30 -18.12 -12.53
C GLN A 310 3.16 -17.54 -13.94
N GLN A 311 3.28 -16.21 -14.12
CA GLN A 311 3.23 -15.60 -15.44
C GLN A 311 4.37 -16.07 -16.33
N ALA A 312 5.60 -16.07 -15.79
CA ALA A 312 6.78 -16.50 -16.51
C ALA A 312 6.64 -17.96 -16.99
N GLU A 313 6.18 -18.85 -16.11
CA GLU A 313 5.91 -20.27 -16.44
C GLU A 313 4.77 -20.45 -17.46
N VAL A 314 3.77 -19.56 -17.49
CA VAL A 314 2.72 -19.58 -18.52
C VAL A 314 3.28 -19.11 -19.86
N THR A 315 4.10 -18.05 -19.88
CA THR A 315 4.72 -17.53 -21.10
C THR A 315 5.69 -18.54 -21.72
N GLU A 316 6.50 -19.22 -20.91
CA GLU A 316 7.41 -20.28 -21.38
C GLU A 316 6.64 -21.43 -22.04
N ARG A 317 5.59 -21.95 -21.38
CA ARG A 317 4.75 -23.03 -21.95
C ARG A 317 3.96 -22.65 -23.21
N LEU A 318 3.73 -21.36 -23.45
CA LEU A 318 3.06 -20.89 -24.67
C LEU A 318 4.05 -20.66 -25.82
N ALA A 319 5.36 -20.58 -25.51
CA ALA A 319 6.42 -20.40 -26.50
C ALA A 319 6.93 -21.73 -27.06
N ASP A 320 6.74 -22.83 -26.33
CA ASP A 320 6.99 -24.22 -26.75
C ASP A 320 5.88 -24.79 -27.66
#